data_AF-A0A3M4WGP2-F1
#
_entry.id   AF-A0A3M4WGP2-F1
#
_cell.length_a   1.000
_cell.length_b   1.000
_cell.length_c   1.000
_cell.angle_alpha   90.00
_cell.angle_beta   90.00
_cell.angle_gamma   90.00
#
_symmetry.space_group_name_H-M   'P 1'
#
loop_
_entity.id
_entity.type
_entity.pdbx_description
1 polymer ?
#
loop_
_entity_poly.entity_id
_entity_poly.type
_entity_poly.pdbx_seq_one_letter_code
_entity_poly.pdbx_strand_id
1 'polypeptide(L)'
;MAGNLIYQSDLTGLDNYMQVLRALPESTRSFKVGLDLVPVREYATYRIPEIAELLTKANQHASLWSKILPAITALHRELEAFLEKPIQFIEKIRNSQDVTQQFIEQSRKRLSMFLDELDDHIKTLQSLTEGVYAFLPRIIDFMNSNIYRHANEYNLIVKNKEQSIALQKLTASIPFNQRGPALSAEARLNGAQNYVRLVHRQYAEAYCAAVNMDTYMARMCDLLGIAFAHTLRMSKTDVPSRPYVEANLMLFTLKEIRRFTQWFNSLTGNPT
;
A
#
# COMPACT_ATOMS: atom_id res chain seq x y z
N MET A 1 3.93 -6.25 23.37
CA MET A 1 3.32 -5.38 22.34
C MET A 1 3.94 -5.71 20.99
N ALA A 2 3.26 -6.56 20.22
CA ALA A 2 3.60 -6.90 18.83
C ALA A 2 2.31 -6.62 18.05
N GLY A 3 2.29 -5.62 17.16
CA GLY A 3 1.02 -5.21 16.57
C GLY A 3 1.08 -4.45 15.25
N ASN A 4 2.16 -3.72 14.95
CA ASN A 4 2.19 -2.83 13.77
C ASN A 4 3.46 -3.04 12.93
N LEU A 5 3.90 -4.29 12.74
CA LEU A 5 4.97 -4.59 11.78
C LEU A 5 4.36 -4.77 10.39
N ILE A 6 5.04 -4.27 9.37
CA ILE A 6 4.70 -4.55 7.97
C ILE A 6 5.24 -5.93 7.56
N TYR A 7 4.60 -6.63 6.64
CA TYR A 7 5.06 -7.92 6.12
C TYR A 7 5.46 -7.84 4.66
N GLN A 8 6.26 -8.82 4.19
CA GLN A 8 6.62 -8.92 2.78
C GLN A 8 5.39 -8.96 1.86
N SER A 9 4.32 -9.62 2.31
CA SER A 9 3.05 -9.67 1.58
C SER A 9 2.42 -8.30 1.35
N ASP A 10 2.62 -7.34 2.25
CA ASP A 10 2.11 -5.97 2.08
C ASP A 10 2.90 -5.24 0.98
N LEU A 11 4.22 -5.37 0.98
CA LEU A 11 5.07 -4.80 -0.08
C LEU A 11 4.69 -5.39 -1.45
N THR A 12 4.56 -6.72 -1.52
CA THR A 12 4.11 -7.42 -2.72
C THR A 12 2.70 -6.99 -3.14
N GLY A 13 1.79 -6.76 -2.18
CA GLY A 13 0.43 -6.29 -2.46
C GLY A 13 0.42 -4.92 -3.13
N LEU A 14 1.26 -3.99 -2.67
CA LEU A 14 1.42 -2.67 -3.28
C LEU A 14 2.10 -2.73 -4.65
N ASP A 15 3.10 -3.60 -4.83
CA ASP A 15 3.73 -3.82 -6.14
C ASP A 15 2.74 -4.41 -7.16
N ASN A 16 1.97 -5.42 -6.74
CA ASN A 16 0.92 -6.02 -7.56
C ASN A 16 -0.14 -4.99 -7.96
N TYR A 17 -0.53 -4.12 -7.02
CA TYR A 17 -1.45 -3.03 -7.31
C TYR A 17 -0.93 -2.10 -8.42
N MET A 18 0.35 -1.72 -8.39
CA MET A 18 0.96 -0.92 -9.45
C MET A 18 0.94 -1.63 -10.80
N GLN A 19 1.19 -2.94 -10.83
CA GLN A 19 1.10 -3.74 -12.06
C GLN A 19 -0.34 -3.77 -12.60
N VAL A 20 -1.33 -3.92 -11.71
CA VAL A 20 -2.75 -3.86 -12.08
C VAL A 20 -3.08 -2.51 -12.70
N LEU A 21 -2.66 -1.39 -12.08
CA LEU A 21 -2.92 -0.05 -12.64
C LEU A 21 -2.32 0.14 -14.04
N ARG A 22 -1.11 -0.37 -14.29
CA ARG A 22 -0.48 -0.33 -15.63
C ARG A 22 -1.24 -1.15 -16.66
N ALA A 23 -1.79 -2.29 -16.23
CA ALA A 23 -2.55 -3.19 -17.08
C ALA A 23 -4.02 -2.77 -17.27
N LEU A 24 -4.54 -1.80 -16.50
CA LEU A 24 -5.96 -1.42 -16.51
C LEU A 24 -6.50 -1.06 -17.91
N PRO A 25 -5.81 -0.26 -18.75
CA PRO A 25 -6.35 0.10 -20.07
C PRO A 25 -6.56 -1.12 -20.98
N GLU A 26 -5.59 -2.03 -21.00
CA GLU A 26 -5.69 -3.27 -21.77
C GLU A 26 -6.75 -4.21 -21.18
N SER A 27 -6.71 -4.38 -19.86
CA SER A 27 -7.61 -5.25 -19.11
C SER A 27 -9.08 -4.87 -19.28
N THR A 28 -9.41 -3.58 -19.14
CA THR A 28 -10.77 -3.06 -19.30
C THR A 28 -11.27 -3.17 -20.75
N ARG A 29 -10.37 -3.02 -21.73
CA ARG A 29 -10.70 -3.21 -23.16
C ARG A 29 -10.98 -4.68 -23.44
N SER A 30 -10.09 -5.57 -23.01
CA SER A 30 -10.25 -7.03 -23.12
C SER A 30 -11.55 -7.48 -22.45
N PHE A 31 -11.89 -6.92 -21.30
CA PHE A 31 -13.16 -7.19 -20.62
C PHE A 31 -14.38 -6.86 -21.49
N LYS A 32 -14.42 -5.65 -22.09
CA LYS A 32 -15.53 -5.24 -22.98
C LYS A 32 -15.60 -6.09 -24.26
N VAL A 33 -14.45 -6.40 -24.86
CA VAL A 33 -14.36 -7.27 -26.04
C VAL A 33 -14.82 -8.69 -25.71
N GLY A 34 -14.41 -9.26 -24.56
CA GLY A 34 -14.81 -10.60 -24.14
C GLY A 34 -16.29 -10.72 -23.78
N LEU A 35 -16.92 -9.61 -23.35
CA LEU A 35 -18.37 -9.51 -23.20
C LEU A 35 -19.11 -9.26 -24.53
N ASP A 36 -18.43 -9.14 -25.67
CA ASP A 36 -19.05 -8.85 -26.98
C ASP A 36 -19.77 -7.50 -27.04
N LEU A 37 -19.41 -6.55 -26.16
CA LEU A 37 -20.00 -5.21 -26.08
C LEU A 37 -19.35 -4.20 -27.03
N VAL A 38 -18.49 -4.68 -27.93
CA VAL A 38 -17.74 -3.87 -28.89
C VAL A 38 -17.98 -4.47 -30.28
N PRO A 39 -18.13 -3.68 -31.35
CA PRO A 39 -18.16 -4.24 -32.69
C PRO A 39 -16.84 -4.92 -33.05
N VAL A 40 -16.89 -6.11 -33.67
CA VAL A 40 -15.69 -6.91 -34.02
C VAL A 40 -14.63 -6.10 -34.79
N ARG A 41 -15.06 -5.22 -35.69
CA ARG A 41 -14.20 -4.32 -36.49
C ARG A 41 -13.38 -3.35 -35.64
N GLU A 42 -13.78 -3.09 -34.40
CA GLU A 42 -13.17 -2.12 -33.50
C GLU A 42 -12.32 -2.78 -32.40
N TYR A 43 -12.28 -4.11 -32.29
CA TYR A 43 -11.57 -4.82 -31.21
C TYR A 43 -10.12 -4.37 -31.00
N ALA A 44 -9.39 -4.10 -32.08
CA ALA A 44 -7.99 -3.70 -32.01
C ALA A 44 -7.79 -2.23 -31.58
N THR A 45 -8.73 -1.35 -31.91
CA THR A 45 -8.60 0.11 -31.78
C THR A 45 -9.56 0.72 -30.75
N TYR A 46 -10.41 -0.10 -30.13
CA TYR A 46 -11.43 0.35 -29.21
C TYR A 46 -10.83 1.09 -28.02
N ARG A 47 -11.31 2.32 -27.83
CA ARG A 47 -11.05 3.14 -26.65
C ARG A 47 -12.27 3.12 -25.76
N ILE A 48 -12.07 3.27 -24.46
CA ILE A 48 -13.15 3.27 -23.47
C ILE A 48 -13.37 4.71 -22.99
N PRO A 49 -14.13 5.54 -23.73
CA PRO A 49 -14.29 6.95 -23.39
C PRO A 49 -14.93 7.14 -22.01
N GLU A 50 -15.76 6.19 -21.55
CA GLU A 50 -16.51 6.31 -20.30
C GLU A 50 -15.61 6.34 -19.05
N ILE A 51 -14.42 5.75 -19.13
CA ILE A 51 -13.44 5.72 -18.03
C ILE A 51 -12.08 6.27 -18.44
N ALA A 52 -11.99 7.00 -19.56
CA ALA A 52 -10.71 7.48 -20.09
C ALA A 52 -9.94 8.34 -19.08
N GLU A 53 -10.64 9.29 -18.42
CA GLU A 53 -10.03 10.13 -17.37
C GLU A 53 -9.55 9.30 -16.17
N LEU A 54 -10.34 8.29 -15.77
CA LEU A 54 -9.98 7.38 -14.67
C LEU A 54 -8.71 6.58 -15.00
N LEU A 55 -8.61 6.06 -16.23
CA LEU A 55 -7.44 5.33 -16.71
C LEU A 55 -6.20 6.23 -16.80
N THR A 56 -6.35 7.49 -17.21
CA THR A 56 -5.24 8.46 -17.21
C THR A 56 -4.72 8.71 -15.79
N LYS A 57 -5.61 8.96 -14.83
CA LYS A 57 -5.24 9.17 -13.42
C LYS A 57 -4.59 7.92 -12.81
N ALA A 58 -5.14 6.74 -13.08
CA ALA A 58 -4.57 5.47 -12.65
C ALA A 58 -3.14 5.26 -13.18
N ASN A 59 -2.89 5.61 -14.45
CA ASN A 59 -1.55 5.49 -15.03
C ASN A 59 -0.54 6.47 -14.40
N GLN A 60 -0.96 7.69 -14.09
CA GLN A 60 -0.12 8.65 -13.36
C GLN A 60 0.23 8.11 -11.95
N HIS A 61 -0.77 7.50 -11.29
CA HIS A 61 -0.64 6.92 -9.95
C HIS A 61 0.28 5.69 -9.90
N ALA A 62 0.32 4.89 -10.98
CA ALA A 62 1.11 3.66 -11.09
C ALA A 62 2.65 3.82 -10.98
N SER A 63 3.13 5.07 -10.89
CA SER A 63 4.55 5.41 -10.68
C SER A 63 4.87 5.84 -9.25
N LEU A 64 3.87 6.09 -8.41
CA LEU A 64 4.06 6.65 -7.07
C LEU A 64 4.81 5.67 -6.16
N TRP A 65 4.38 4.41 -6.09
CA TRP A 65 5.00 3.43 -5.22
C TRP A 65 6.48 3.18 -5.54
N SER A 66 6.82 3.07 -6.83
CA SER A 66 8.21 2.94 -7.28
C SER A 66 9.11 4.13 -6.93
N LYS A 67 8.52 5.30 -6.62
CA LYS A 67 9.26 6.48 -6.15
C LYS A 67 9.35 6.51 -4.62
N ILE A 68 8.28 6.14 -3.94
CA ILE A 68 8.17 6.20 -2.47
C ILE A 68 8.99 5.09 -1.79
N LEU A 69 8.89 3.85 -2.27
CA LEU A 69 9.52 2.69 -1.63
C LEU A 69 11.05 2.86 -1.48
N PRO A 70 11.81 3.31 -2.51
CA PRO A 70 13.23 3.59 -2.34
C PRO A 70 13.52 4.69 -1.31
N ALA A 71 12.72 5.76 -1.28
CA ALA A 71 12.90 6.87 -0.35
C ALA A 71 12.66 6.44 1.10
N ILE A 72 11.58 5.69 1.36
CA ILE A 72 11.30 5.12 2.68
C ILE A 72 12.42 4.13 3.08
N THR A 73 12.92 3.33 2.15
CA THR A 73 14.03 2.41 2.41
C THR A 73 15.31 3.14 2.78
N ALA A 74 15.63 4.23 2.08
CA ALA A 74 16.78 5.08 2.40
C ALA A 74 16.64 5.69 3.81
N LEU A 75 15.47 6.24 4.12
CA LEU A 75 15.16 6.82 5.43
C LEU A 75 15.37 5.79 6.56
N HIS A 76 14.89 4.56 6.40
CA HIS A 76 15.11 3.50 7.39
C HIS A 76 16.61 3.19 7.56
N ARG A 77 17.39 3.09 6.48
CA ARG A 77 18.84 2.88 6.59
C ARG A 77 19.56 4.03 7.31
N GLU A 78 19.19 5.27 7.00
CA GLU A 78 19.74 6.45 7.67
C GLU A 78 19.37 6.49 9.15
N LEU A 79 18.13 6.13 9.47
CA LEU A 79 17.64 6.07 10.84
C LEU A 79 18.39 5.01 11.63
N GLU A 80 18.59 3.80 11.08
CA GLU A 80 19.39 2.75 11.72
C GLU A 80 20.81 3.22 12.02
N ALA A 81 21.47 3.84 11.04
CA ALA A 81 22.83 4.36 11.21
C ALA A 81 22.91 5.48 12.27
N PHE A 82 21.87 6.32 12.37
CA PHE A 82 21.78 7.34 13.41
C PHE A 82 21.62 6.72 14.80
N LEU A 83 20.73 5.75 14.97
CA LEU A 83 20.31 5.22 16.28
C LEU A 83 21.47 4.62 17.10
N GLU A 84 22.51 4.13 16.43
CA GLU A 84 23.64 3.48 17.11
C GLU A 84 24.35 4.43 18.10
N LYS A 85 24.61 5.69 17.70
CA LYS A 85 25.36 6.63 18.54
C LYS A 85 24.56 7.08 19.78
N PRO A 86 23.29 7.51 19.69
CA PRO A 86 22.50 7.87 20.85
C PRO A 86 22.24 6.70 21.79
N ILE A 87 21.98 5.49 21.27
CA ILE A 87 21.77 4.30 22.11
C ILE A 87 23.04 4.00 22.91
N GLN A 88 24.19 3.89 22.24
CA GLN A 88 25.47 3.64 22.92
C GLN A 88 25.82 4.74 23.94
N PHE A 89 25.52 6.01 23.63
CA PHE A 89 25.75 7.12 24.55
C PHE A 89 24.92 6.97 25.83
N ILE A 90 23.61 6.77 25.70
CA ILE A 90 22.71 6.65 26.85
C ILE A 90 23.05 5.41 27.70
N GLU A 91 23.46 4.31 27.06
CA GLU A 91 23.91 3.10 27.77
C GLU A 91 25.20 3.32 28.57
N LYS A 92 26.14 4.14 28.07
CA LYS A 92 27.40 4.46 28.76
C LYS A 92 27.21 5.39 29.96
N ILE A 93 26.36 6.41 29.82
CA ILE A 93 26.09 7.38 30.91
C ILE A 93 25.23 6.79 32.03
N ARG A 94 24.76 5.55 31.88
CA ARG A 94 24.03 4.83 32.93
C ARG A 94 24.83 4.77 34.24
N ASN A 95 26.16 4.81 34.15
CA ASN A 95 27.09 4.77 35.28
C ASN A 95 27.50 6.16 35.82
N SER A 96 27.40 7.23 35.02
CA SER A 96 27.87 8.58 35.40
C SER A 96 26.76 9.61 35.61
N GLN A 97 25.52 9.32 35.18
CA GLN A 97 24.34 10.21 35.25
C GLN A 97 24.45 11.55 34.48
N ASP A 98 25.60 11.85 33.87
CA ASP A 98 25.84 13.09 33.14
C ASP A 98 25.32 13.04 31.71
N VAL A 99 24.19 13.72 31.46
CA VAL A 99 23.68 14.00 30.12
C VAL A 99 24.18 15.37 29.68
N THR A 100 24.97 15.44 28.60
CA THR A 100 25.54 16.71 28.13
C THR A 100 24.56 17.50 27.28
N GLN A 101 24.62 18.83 27.37
CA GLN A 101 23.81 19.73 26.53
C GLN A 101 24.05 19.48 25.03
N GLN A 102 25.29 19.20 24.65
CA GLN A 102 25.67 18.86 23.28
C GLN A 102 24.91 17.62 22.76
N PHE A 103 24.77 16.57 23.59
CA PHE A 103 24.01 15.38 23.22
C PHE A 103 22.52 15.69 23.02
N ILE A 104 21.94 16.50 23.92
CA ILE A 104 20.53 16.91 23.83
C ILE A 104 20.28 17.67 22.52
N GLU A 105 21.14 18.64 22.20
CA GLU A 105 20.99 19.47 21.00
C GLU A 105 21.19 18.69 19.70
N GLN A 106 22.21 17.83 19.63
CA GLN A 106 22.47 16.98 18.46
C GLN A 106 21.31 16.01 18.22
N SER A 107 20.85 15.34 19.28
CA SER A 107 19.74 14.40 19.19
C SER A 107 18.45 15.09 18.79
N ARG A 108 18.14 16.24 19.40
CA ARG A 108 16.97 17.07 19.05
C ARG A 108 16.98 17.47 17.59
N LYS A 109 18.10 18.01 17.10
CA LYS A 109 18.24 18.46 15.71
C LYS A 109 18.02 17.30 14.74
N ARG A 110 18.69 16.16 14.95
CA ARG A 110 18.61 15.04 14.01
C ARG A 110 17.25 14.34 14.04
N LEU A 111 16.63 14.20 15.22
CA LEU A 111 15.27 13.67 15.35
C LEU A 111 14.23 14.57 14.67
N SER A 112 14.37 15.90 14.78
CA SER A 112 13.50 16.85 14.07
C SER A 112 13.58 16.66 12.55
N MET A 113 14.78 16.54 11.99
CA MET A 113 14.95 16.31 10.55
C MET A 113 14.27 15.02 10.09
N PHE A 114 14.41 13.94 10.85
CA PHE A 114 13.74 12.67 10.52
C PHE A 114 12.21 12.76 10.62
N LEU A 115 11.68 13.54 11.57
CA LEU A 115 10.24 13.79 11.65
C LEU A 115 9.73 14.52 10.42
N ASP A 116 10.43 15.58 9.99
CA ASP A 116 10.05 16.36 8.81
C ASP A 116 10.11 15.50 7.54
N GLU A 117 11.18 14.73 7.35
CA GLU A 117 11.33 13.80 6.21
C GLU A 117 10.26 12.69 6.21
N LEU A 118 9.96 12.12 7.38
CA LEU A 118 8.94 11.06 7.49
C LEU A 118 7.53 11.61 7.21
N ASP A 119 7.20 12.81 7.68
CA ASP A 119 5.90 13.45 7.45
C ASP A 119 5.63 13.68 5.95
N ASP A 120 6.64 14.11 5.19
CA ASP A 120 6.53 14.27 3.74
C ASP A 120 6.30 12.93 3.01
N HIS A 121 6.95 11.87 3.47
CA HIS A 121 6.70 10.53 2.93
C HIS A 121 5.32 9.99 3.31
N ILE A 122 4.82 10.26 4.52
CA ILE A 122 3.46 9.90 4.96
C ILE A 122 2.41 10.57 4.08
N LYS A 123 2.54 11.86 3.76
CA LYS A 123 1.59 12.55 2.84
C LYS A 123 1.53 11.88 1.47
N THR A 124 2.67 11.45 0.95
CA THR A 124 2.74 10.76 -0.33
C THR A 124 2.12 9.36 -0.25
N LEU A 125 2.32 8.67 0.87
CA LEU A 125 1.69 7.36 1.14
C LEU A 125 0.17 7.47 1.27
N GLN A 126 -0.34 8.50 1.96
CA GLN A 126 -1.77 8.78 2.03
C GLN A 126 -2.39 8.99 0.63
N SER A 127 -1.70 9.71 -0.24
CA SER A 127 -2.11 9.87 -1.65
C SER A 127 -2.12 8.53 -2.41
N LEU A 128 -1.22 7.61 -2.06
CA LEU A 128 -1.21 6.25 -2.61
C LEU A 128 -2.45 5.49 -2.14
N THR A 129 -2.70 5.50 -0.83
CA THR A 129 -3.85 4.86 -0.20
C THR A 129 -5.14 5.36 -0.82
N GLU A 130 -5.36 6.68 -0.89
CA GLU A 130 -6.51 7.31 -1.56
C GLU A 130 -6.71 6.83 -3.01
N GLY A 131 -5.64 6.63 -3.76
CA GLY A 131 -5.71 6.08 -5.11
C GLY A 131 -6.27 4.65 -5.14
N VAL A 132 -5.88 3.80 -4.18
CA VAL A 132 -6.42 2.44 -4.05
C VAL A 132 -7.95 2.47 -3.89
N TYR A 133 -8.45 3.39 -3.06
CA TYR A 133 -9.89 3.63 -2.88
C TYR A 133 -10.57 4.22 -4.13
N ALA A 134 -9.85 5.03 -4.91
CA ALA A 134 -10.45 5.79 -6.00
C ALA A 134 -10.53 5.02 -7.32
N PHE A 135 -9.55 4.17 -7.63
CA PHE A 135 -9.45 3.56 -8.96
C PHE A 135 -10.16 2.21 -9.06
N LEU A 136 -9.75 1.20 -8.28
CA LEU A 136 -10.28 -0.16 -8.45
C LEU A 136 -11.77 -0.29 -8.18
N PRO A 137 -12.37 0.36 -7.15
CA PRO A 137 -13.82 0.32 -6.95
C PRO A 137 -14.60 0.87 -8.16
N ARG A 138 -14.15 1.99 -8.76
CA ARG A 138 -14.80 2.56 -9.95
C ARG A 138 -14.65 1.67 -11.18
N ILE A 139 -13.53 0.96 -11.31
CA ILE A 139 -13.34 -0.04 -12.37
C ILE A 139 -14.28 -1.23 -12.16
N ILE A 140 -14.45 -1.69 -10.92
CA ILE A 140 -15.40 -2.74 -10.56
C ILE A 140 -16.84 -2.31 -10.90
N ASP A 141 -17.24 -1.09 -10.53
CA ASP A 141 -18.57 -0.55 -10.85
C ASP A 141 -18.82 -0.48 -12.36
N PHE A 142 -17.81 -0.02 -13.11
CA PHE A 142 -17.84 -0.02 -14.57
C PHE A 142 -18.02 -1.44 -15.12
N MET A 143 -17.28 -2.44 -14.60
CA MET A 143 -17.39 -3.83 -15.04
C MET A 143 -18.76 -4.43 -14.72
N ASN A 144 -19.27 -4.22 -13.50
CA ASN A 144 -20.59 -4.67 -13.08
C ASN A 144 -21.71 -4.06 -13.93
N SER A 145 -21.60 -2.78 -14.28
CA SER A 145 -22.56 -2.11 -15.17
C SER A 145 -22.60 -2.72 -16.56
N ASN A 146 -21.43 -3.10 -17.11
CA ASN A 146 -21.35 -3.78 -18.41
C ASN A 146 -21.84 -5.23 -18.34
N ILE A 147 -21.57 -5.96 -17.25
CA ILE A 147 -22.15 -7.29 -16.97
C ILE A 147 -23.67 -7.22 -16.96
N TYR A 148 -24.24 -6.23 -16.26
CA TYR A 148 -25.69 -6.04 -16.21
C TYR A 148 -26.28 -5.74 -17.59
N ARG A 149 -25.63 -4.86 -18.37
CA ARG A 149 -26.05 -4.54 -19.74
C ARG A 149 -26.08 -5.78 -20.63
N HIS A 150 -24.99 -6.56 -20.62
CA HIS A 150 -24.90 -7.83 -21.34
C HIS A 150 -25.99 -8.81 -20.92
N ALA A 151 -26.16 -9.01 -19.61
CA ALA A 151 -27.17 -9.92 -19.09
C ALA A 151 -28.60 -9.50 -19.51
N ASN A 152 -28.89 -8.20 -19.53
CA ASN A 152 -30.18 -7.68 -19.96
C ASN A 152 -30.40 -7.89 -21.48
N GLU A 153 -29.39 -7.59 -22.31
CA GLU A 153 -29.47 -7.74 -23.76
C GLU A 153 -29.74 -9.18 -24.20
N TYR A 154 -29.12 -10.14 -23.52
CA TYR A 154 -29.28 -11.58 -23.82
C TYR A 154 -30.35 -12.27 -22.95
N ASN A 155 -31.17 -11.53 -22.19
CA ASN A 155 -32.18 -12.08 -21.27
C ASN A 155 -31.63 -13.11 -20.24
N LEU A 156 -30.36 -12.95 -19.84
CA LEU A 156 -29.65 -13.79 -18.88
C LEU A 156 -29.75 -13.29 -17.43
N ILE A 157 -30.60 -12.29 -17.16
CA ILE A 157 -30.88 -11.86 -15.79
C ILE A 157 -31.51 -13.04 -15.05
N VAL A 158 -30.71 -13.68 -14.22
CA VAL A 158 -31.07 -14.91 -13.50
C VAL A 158 -32.29 -14.64 -12.61
N LYS A 159 -33.44 -15.22 -12.98
CA LYS A 159 -34.67 -15.17 -12.15
C LYS A 159 -34.63 -16.16 -10.97
N ASN A 160 -33.72 -17.14 -10.95
CA ASN A 160 -33.61 -18.19 -9.92
C ASN A 160 -32.16 -18.63 -9.60
N LYS A 161 -31.79 -18.64 -8.31
CA LYS A 161 -30.42 -18.89 -7.80
C LYS A 161 -29.85 -20.30 -8.08
N GLU A 162 -30.68 -21.33 -8.25
CA GLU A 162 -30.22 -22.74 -8.29
C GLU A 162 -29.60 -23.17 -9.63
N GLN A 163 -30.06 -22.60 -10.75
CA GLN A 163 -29.49 -22.86 -12.09
C GLN A 163 -28.06 -22.30 -12.24
N SER A 164 -27.69 -21.30 -11.42
CA SER A 164 -26.38 -20.66 -11.46
C SER A 164 -25.24 -21.58 -10.97
N ILE A 165 -25.51 -22.48 -10.02
CA ILE A 165 -24.46 -23.32 -9.40
C ILE A 165 -24.02 -24.45 -10.34
N ALA A 166 -24.95 -24.99 -11.14
CA ALA A 166 -24.66 -26.05 -12.10
C ALA A 166 -23.87 -25.54 -13.32
N LEU A 167 -24.21 -24.35 -13.83
CA LEU A 167 -23.50 -23.70 -14.95
C LEU A 167 -22.12 -23.17 -14.55
N GLN A 168 -21.95 -22.65 -13.32
CA GLN A 168 -20.65 -22.22 -12.79
C GLN A 168 -19.63 -23.35 -12.73
N LYS A 169 -20.04 -24.60 -12.46
CA LYS A 169 -19.14 -25.76 -12.42
C LYS A 169 -18.67 -26.23 -13.81
N LEU A 170 -19.44 -25.95 -14.86
CA LEU A 170 -19.13 -26.38 -16.24
C LEU A 170 -18.19 -25.43 -16.99
N THR A 171 -18.19 -24.13 -16.65
CA THR A 171 -17.39 -23.12 -17.36
C THR A 171 -16.21 -22.57 -16.55
N ALA A 172 -15.97 -23.05 -15.33
CA ALA A 172 -14.86 -22.61 -14.47
C ALA A 172 -13.45 -22.89 -15.04
N SER A 173 -13.36 -23.65 -16.13
CA SER A 173 -12.11 -24.15 -16.72
C SER A 173 -11.68 -23.44 -18.00
N ILE A 174 -12.36 -22.37 -18.44
CA ILE A 174 -12.02 -21.66 -19.69
C ILE A 174 -11.26 -20.37 -19.37
N PRO A 175 -9.95 -20.29 -19.65
CA PRO A 175 -9.19 -19.06 -19.54
C PRO A 175 -9.67 -18.00 -20.54
N PHE A 176 -9.69 -16.74 -20.12
CA PHE A 176 -10.15 -15.58 -20.92
C PHE A 176 -9.31 -15.30 -22.19
N ASN A 177 -8.18 -16.01 -22.37
CA ASN A 177 -7.22 -15.81 -23.45
C ASN A 177 -7.40 -16.78 -24.64
N GLN A 178 -8.34 -17.72 -24.60
CA GLN A 178 -8.61 -18.58 -25.75
C GLN A 178 -9.60 -17.92 -26.72
N ARG A 179 -9.06 -17.41 -27.83
CA ARG A 179 -9.82 -17.18 -29.08
C ARG A 179 -10.22 -18.54 -29.67
N GLY A 180 -11.16 -19.22 -29.01
CA GLY A 180 -11.89 -20.41 -29.49
C GLY A 180 -13.31 -20.03 -29.91
N PRO A 181 -14.13 -20.98 -30.40
CA PRO A 181 -15.39 -20.72 -31.11
C PRO A 181 -16.31 -19.79 -30.31
N ALA A 182 -17.10 -18.95 -30.99
CA ALA A 182 -17.94 -17.90 -30.43
C ALA A 182 -18.59 -18.35 -29.11
N LEU A 183 -18.03 -17.88 -27.98
CA LEU A 183 -18.50 -18.23 -26.65
C LEU A 183 -19.98 -17.87 -26.54
N SER A 184 -20.78 -18.74 -25.93
CA SER A 184 -22.19 -18.42 -25.67
C SER A 184 -22.29 -17.17 -24.78
N ALA A 185 -23.43 -16.49 -24.83
CA ALA A 185 -23.66 -15.30 -24.01
C ALA A 185 -23.51 -15.61 -22.50
N GLU A 186 -23.87 -16.81 -22.05
CA GLU A 186 -23.69 -17.31 -20.69
C GLU A 186 -22.22 -17.56 -20.34
N ALA A 187 -21.45 -18.17 -21.25
CA ALA A 187 -20.03 -18.41 -21.03
C ALA A 187 -19.24 -17.09 -20.89
N ARG A 188 -19.57 -16.09 -21.71
CA ARG A 188 -19.00 -14.73 -21.61
C ARG A 188 -19.38 -14.05 -20.29
N LEU A 189 -20.64 -14.17 -19.89
CA LEU A 189 -21.14 -13.64 -18.62
C LEU A 189 -20.40 -14.26 -17.42
N ASN A 190 -20.24 -15.58 -17.39
CA ASN A 190 -19.50 -16.29 -16.34
C ASN A 190 -18.02 -15.89 -16.31
N GLY A 191 -17.38 -15.75 -17.47
CA GLY A 191 -16.00 -15.25 -17.60
C GLY A 191 -15.83 -13.86 -17.01
N ALA A 192 -16.75 -12.94 -17.33
CA ALA A 192 -16.75 -11.58 -16.81
C ALA A 192 -16.99 -11.52 -15.29
N GLN A 193 -17.89 -12.32 -14.74
CA GLN A 193 -18.11 -12.41 -13.29
C GLN A 193 -16.87 -12.93 -12.55
N ASN A 194 -16.21 -13.96 -13.10
CA ASN A 194 -14.96 -14.47 -12.56
C ASN A 194 -13.85 -13.41 -12.59
N TYR A 195 -13.78 -12.63 -13.68
CA TYR A 195 -12.85 -11.53 -13.81
C TYR A 195 -13.08 -10.45 -12.73
N VAL A 196 -14.33 -10.01 -12.53
CA VAL A 196 -14.67 -9.05 -11.47
C VAL A 196 -14.29 -9.57 -10.08
N ARG A 197 -14.50 -10.86 -9.80
CA ARG A 197 -14.06 -11.48 -8.54
C ARG A 197 -12.54 -11.39 -8.34
N LEU A 198 -11.75 -11.57 -9.40
CA LEU A 198 -10.30 -11.40 -9.33
C LEU A 198 -9.91 -9.94 -9.04
N VAL A 199 -10.56 -8.97 -9.70
CA VAL A 199 -10.32 -7.53 -9.44
C VAL A 199 -10.71 -7.15 -8.01
N HIS A 200 -11.81 -7.69 -7.48
CA HIS A 200 -12.17 -7.51 -6.07
C HIS A 200 -11.10 -8.02 -5.11
N ARG A 201 -10.52 -9.19 -5.41
CA ARG A 201 -9.44 -9.76 -4.61
C ARG A 201 -8.20 -8.86 -4.64
N GLN A 202 -7.81 -8.40 -5.82
CA GLN A 202 -6.69 -7.46 -5.99
C GLN A 202 -6.92 -6.15 -5.23
N TYR A 203 -8.15 -5.63 -5.24
CA TYR A 203 -8.51 -4.46 -4.44
C TYR A 203 -8.36 -4.72 -2.94
N ALA A 204 -8.89 -5.84 -2.44
CA ALA A 204 -8.79 -6.16 -1.01
C ALA A 204 -7.34 -6.35 -0.55
N GLU A 205 -6.51 -7.02 -1.35
CA GLU A 205 -5.08 -7.20 -1.08
C GLU A 205 -4.34 -5.85 -1.06
N ALA A 206 -4.55 -5.02 -2.09
CA ALA A 206 -3.94 -3.69 -2.18
C ALA A 206 -4.37 -2.76 -1.03
N TYR A 207 -5.65 -2.81 -0.68
CA TYR A 207 -6.23 -2.04 0.41
C TYR A 207 -5.60 -2.40 1.75
N CYS A 208 -5.56 -3.70 2.08
CA CYS A 208 -4.97 -4.15 3.34
C CYS A 208 -3.50 -3.76 3.41
N ALA A 209 -2.76 -3.94 2.33
CA ALA A 209 -1.35 -3.58 2.25
C ALA A 209 -1.12 -2.07 2.46
N ALA A 210 -1.93 -1.22 1.81
CA ALA A 210 -1.86 0.24 1.97
C ALA A 210 -2.14 0.68 3.41
N VAL A 211 -3.21 0.16 4.02
CA VAL A 211 -3.58 0.46 5.42
C VAL A 211 -2.51 -0.02 6.40
N ASN A 212 -1.93 -1.20 6.17
CA ASN A 212 -0.84 -1.73 7.00
C ASN A 212 0.40 -0.84 6.91
N MET A 213 0.76 -0.38 5.70
CA MET A 213 1.88 0.53 5.48
C MET A 213 1.63 1.90 6.14
N ASP A 214 0.42 2.46 6.02
CA ASP A 214 0.03 3.71 6.69
C ASP A 214 0.17 3.58 8.21
N THR A 215 -0.35 2.49 8.77
CA THR A 215 -0.30 2.21 10.21
C THR A 215 1.15 2.03 10.70
N TYR A 216 1.98 1.34 9.92
CA TYR A 216 3.40 1.17 10.20
C TYR A 216 4.14 2.53 10.23
N MET A 217 3.93 3.36 9.20
CA MET A 217 4.58 4.67 9.09
C MET A 217 4.11 5.66 10.15
N ALA A 218 2.81 5.69 10.46
CA ALA A 218 2.26 6.49 11.55
C ALA A 218 2.89 6.08 12.90
N ARG A 219 3.05 4.77 13.16
CA ARG A 219 3.69 4.29 14.37
C ARG A 219 5.15 4.71 14.48
N MET A 220 5.89 4.68 13.36
CA MET A 220 7.27 5.18 13.32
C MET A 220 7.33 6.68 13.64
N CYS A 221 6.40 7.46 13.10
CA CYS A 221 6.27 8.90 13.38
C CYS A 221 5.99 9.16 14.87
N ASP A 222 5.04 8.43 15.46
CA ASP A 222 4.74 8.54 16.90
C ASP A 222 5.97 8.26 17.76
N LEU A 223 6.71 7.18 17.46
CA LEU A 223 7.91 6.82 18.22
C LEU A 223 9.00 7.89 18.08
N LEU A 224 9.23 8.42 16.88
CA LEU A 224 10.17 9.52 16.67
C LEU A 224 9.72 10.78 17.41
N GLY A 225 8.42 11.07 17.41
CA GLY A 225 7.82 12.21 18.11
C GLY A 225 8.01 12.12 19.62
N ILE A 226 7.82 10.91 20.19
CA ILE A 226 8.10 10.64 21.61
C ILE A 226 9.59 10.83 21.91
N ALA A 227 10.48 10.26 21.10
CA ALA A 227 11.93 10.43 21.27
C ALA A 227 12.35 11.91 21.22
N PHE A 228 11.80 12.67 20.27
CA PHE A 228 12.03 14.10 20.15
C PHE A 228 11.51 14.86 21.38
N ALA A 229 10.30 14.56 21.86
CA ALA A 229 9.73 15.18 23.05
C ALA A 229 10.59 14.95 24.30
N HIS A 230 11.22 13.78 24.44
CA HIS A 230 12.18 13.54 25.53
C HIS A 230 13.36 14.51 25.46
N THR A 231 13.91 14.81 24.28
CA THR A 231 14.99 15.82 24.17
C THR A 231 14.56 17.21 24.64
N LEU A 232 13.31 17.61 24.39
CA LEU A 232 12.76 18.87 24.89
C LEU A 232 12.55 18.88 26.41
N ARG A 233 12.25 17.73 27.00
CA ARG A 233 12.09 17.59 28.45
C ARG A 233 13.43 17.57 29.17
N MET A 234 14.47 17.00 28.56
CA MET A 234 15.85 17.06 29.07
C MET A 234 16.35 18.49 29.19
N SER A 235 15.95 19.39 28.28
CA SER A 235 16.37 20.80 28.30
C SER A 235 15.60 21.68 29.30
N LYS A 236 14.56 21.17 29.98
CA LYS A 236 13.82 21.91 31.02
C LYS A 236 14.46 21.63 32.38
N THR A 237 15.39 22.49 32.77
CA THR A 237 16.42 22.28 33.82
C THR A 237 15.99 22.53 35.26
N ASP A 238 14.70 22.57 35.59
CA ASP A 238 14.26 22.83 36.96
C ASP A 238 14.59 21.69 37.95
N VAL A 239 14.92 20.50 37.45
CA VAL A 239 15.24 19.31 38.26
C VAL A 239 16.51 18.63 37.73
N PRO A 240 17.61 18.56 38.51
CA PRO A 240 18.91 18.02 38.05
C PRO A 240 18.89 16.55 37.58
N SER A 241 17.99 15.72 38.12
CA SER A 241 17.88 14.30 37.73
C SER A 241 17.03 14.07 36.47
N ARG A 242 16.29 15.10 36.03
CA ARG A 242 15.35 14.98 34.90
C ARG A 242 16.02 14.61 33.59
N PRO A 243 17.16 15.20 33.18
CA PRO A 243 17.84 14.81 31.94
C PRO A 243 18.16 13.32 31.90
N TYR A 244 18.65 12.76 33.01
CA TYR A 244 18.96 11.34 33.12
C TYR A 244 17.72 10.44 33.00
N VAL A 245 16.64 10.78 33.69
CA VAL A 245 15.38 10.02 33.62
C VAL A 245 14.81 10.04 32.21
N GLU A 246 14.73 11.23 31.60
CA GLU A 246 14.22 11.38 30.22
C GLU A 246 15.12 10.68 29.21
N ALA A 247 16.45 10.66 29.41
CA ALA A 247 17.37 9.92 28.55
C ALA A 247 17.12 8.41 28.60
N ASN A 248 16.87 7.85 29.78
CA ASN A 248 16.51 6.44 29.90
C ASN A 248 15.15 6.13 29.25
N LEU A 249 14.15 7.02 29.36
CA LEU A 249 12.87 6.84 28.67
C LEU A 249 13.03 6.93 27.14
N MET A 250 13.85 7.87 26.67
CA MET A 250 14.22 7.98 25.26
C MET A 250 14.90 6.70 24.75
N LEU A 251 15.78 6.07 25.55
CA LEU A 251 16.47 4.83 25.18
C LEU A 251 15.49 3.70 24.83
N PHE A 252 14.42 3.51 25.60
CA PHE A 252 13.39 2.52 25.29
C PHE A 252 12.75 2.80 23.92
N THR A 253 12.43 4.07 23.66
CA THR A 253 11.81 4.49 22.40
C THR A 253 12.76 4.29 21.23
N LEU A 254 14.04 4.68 21.35
CA LEU A 254 15.06 4.48 20.32
C LEU A 254 15.30 3.00 19.99
N LYS A 255 15.26 2.12 21.01
CA LYS A 255 15.39 0.67 20.81
C LYS A 255 14.19 0.09 20.03
N GLU A 256 12.99 0.57 20.31
CA GLU A 256 11.80 0.19 19.53
C GLU A 256 11.89 0.70 18.09
N ILE A 257 12.30 1.96 17.86
CA ILE A 257 12.54 2.49 16.50
C ILE A 257 13.57 1.62 15.77
N ARG A 258 14.67 1.24 16.44
CA ARG A 258 15.70 0.36 15.87
C ARG A 258 15.11 -0.98 15.44
N ARG A 259 14.27 -1.59 16.29
CA ARG A 259 13.60 -2.87 15.99
C ARG A 259 12.71 -2.76 14.74
N PHE A 260 11.89 -1.71 14.62
CA PHE A 260 11.05 -1.49 13.45
C PHE A 260 11.89 -1.29 12.19
N THR A 261 12.94 -0.50 12.31
CA THR A 261 13.83 -0.17 11.20
C THR A 261 14.59 -1.38 10.68
N GLN A 262 15.15 -2.19 11.58
CA GLN A 262 15.80 -3.45 11.25
C GLN A 262 14.85 -4.44 10.59
N TRP A 263 13.62 -4.51 11.11
CA TRP A 263 12.58 -5.34 10.51
C TRP A 263 12.29 -4.89 9.07
N PHE A 264 12.04 -3.61 8.82
CA PHE A 264 11.80 -3.08 7.48
C PHE A 264 12.99 -3.31 6.52
N ASN A 265 14.21 -3.07 7.00
CA ASN A 265 15.43 -3.31 6.23
C ASN A 265 15.62 -4.80 5.89
N SER A 266 15.18 -5.72 6.76
CA SER A 266 15.23 -7.16 6.48
C SER A 266 14.28 -7.58 5.35
N LEU A 267 13.17 -6.87 5.16
CA LEU A 267 12.23 -7.12 4.06
C LEU A 267 12.75 -6.58 2.72
N THR A 268 13.42 -5.44 2.74
CA THR A 268 13.90 -4.75 1.52
C THR A 268 15.34 -5.11 1.13
N GLY A 269 16.08 -5.81 1.99
CA GLY A 269 17.49 -6.18 1.79
C GLY A 269 17.74 -7.41 0.92
N ASN A 270 16.73 -8.27 0.70
CA ASN A 270 16.82 -9.46 -0.16
C ASN A 270 15.67 -9.46 -1.18
N PRO A 271 15.83 -8.83 -2.36
CA PRO A 271 14.85 -8.97 -3.43
C PRO A 271 14.91 -10.41 -3.95
N THR A 272 13.85 -11.19 -3.71
CA THR A 272 13.60 -12.47 -4.39
C THR A 272 13.28 -12.25 -5.86
#